data_AF-A0A102D5B4-F1
#
_entry.id   AF-A0A102D5B4-F1
#
_cell.length_a   1.000
_cell.length_b   1.000
_cell.length_c   1.000
_cell.angle_alpha   90.00
_cell.angle_beta   90.00
_cell.angle_gamma   90.00
#
_symmetry.space_group_name_H-M   'P 1'
#
loop_
_entity.id
_entity.type
_entity.pdbx_description
1 polymer ?
#
loop_
_entity_poly.entity_id
_entity_poly.type
_entity_poly.pdbx_seq_one_letter_code
_entity_poly.pdbx_strand_id
1 'polypeptide(L)'
;MSMHLRCPFGLREVSALANNTLQNLLSRPDAEYDAFRKAEDPSTLYQYMQRHEPHILDNFHKTILPGLIDHEGIGSHIINMRWHVVEVIKARHTLLTCDRPFLTSSGLKDAKCILTVPISPTKLFLATNVEQQAQTVLQMQHEELVRRVNRDVVARAVDIVIGNNDAQLRFVENHLRKKKQPPAPGPVGKGQPNCPE
;
A
#
# COMPACT_ATOMS: atom_id res chain seq x y z
N MET A 1 4.11 -3.46 -3.73
CA MET A 1 3.81 -3.48 -2.27
C MET A 1 4.69 -2.54 -1.47
N SER A 2 6.01 -2.52 -1.72
CA SER A 2 7.00 -1.69 -1.00
C SER A 2 6.56 -0.26 -0.66
N MET A 3 6.02 0.53 -1.61
CA MET A 3 5.64 1.93 -1.31
C MET A 3 4.46 2.07 -0.34
N HIS A 4 3.47 1.18 -0.36
CA HIS A 4 2.37 1.21 0.62
C HIS A 4 2.84 0.86 2.03
N LEU A 5 3.80 -0.07 2.12
CA LEU A 5 4.36 -0.54 3.39
C LEU A 5 5.39 0.42 3.98
N ARG A 6 5.86 1.40 3.20
CA ARG A 6 6.81 2.44 3.64
C ARG A 6 6.13 3.73 4.09
N CYS A 7 4.80 3.85 3.99
CA CYS A 7 4.08 5.01 4.53
C CYS A 7 3.67 4.77 6.00
N PRO A 8 3.69 5.80 6.87
CA PRO A 8 3.35 5.65 8.30
C PRO A 8 1.97 5.05 8.57
N PHE A 9 1.02 5.23 7.65
CA PHE A 9 -0.29 4.59 7.76
C PHE A 9 -0.22 3.09 7.50
N GLY A 10 0.42 2.67 6.40
CA GLY A 10 0.58 1.25 6.07
C GLY A 10 1.40 0.50 7.12
N LEU A 11 2.41 1.15 7.70
CA LEU A 11 3.13 0.60 8.84
C LEU A 11 2.21 0.34 10.05
N ARG A 12 1.31 1.27 10.37
CA ARG A 12 0.32 1.08 11.45
C ARG A 12 -0.63 -0.09 11.16
N GLU A 13 -1.10 -0.24 9.91
CA GLU A 13 -1.93 -1.39 9.51
C GLU A 13 -1.18 -2.72 9.67
N VAL A 14 0.07 -2.78 9.19
CA VAL A 14 0.91 -3.97 9.30
C VAL A 14 1.21 -4.30 10.76
N SER A 15 1.58 -3.30 11.58
CA SER A 15 1.81 -3.50 13.01
C SER A 15 0.58 -4.04 13.73
N ALA A 16 -0.61 -3.47 13.45
CA ALA A 16 -1.85 -3.95 14.05
C ALA A 16 -2.17 -5.40 13.63
N LEU A 17 -2.04 -5.73 12.34
CA LEU A 17 -2.29 -7.07 11.84
C LEU A 17 -1.28 -8.09 12.39
N ALA A 18 -0.01 -7.73 12.42
CA ALA A 18 1.06 -8.58 12.94
C ALA A 18 0.84 -8.90 14.42
N ASN A 19 0.54 -7.89 15.23
CA ASN A 19 0.31 -8.06 16.66
C ASN A 19 -0.92 -8.93 16.93
N ASN A 20 -2.02 -8.70 16.21
CA ASN A 20 -3.23 -9.51 16.34
C ASN A 20 -2.98 -10.97 15.92
N THR A 21 -2.31 -11.18 14.79
CA THR A 21 -1.96 -12.52 14.30
C THR A 21 -1.05 -13.25 15.29
N LEU A 22 0.00 -12.58 15.77
CA LEU A 22 0.95 -13.14 16.72
C LEU A 22 0.27 -13.49 18.05
N GLN A 23 -0.55 -12.59 18.58
CA GLN A 23 -1.31 -12.85 19.81
C GLN A 23 -2.23 -14.06 19.64
N ASN A 24 -2.94 -14.15 18.52
CA ASN A 24 -3.83 -15.28 18.23
C ASN A 24 -3.08 -16.60 18.06
N LEU A 25 -1.85 -16.59 17.53
CA LEU A 25 -1.04 -17.79 17.38
C LEU A 25 -0.45 -18.25 18.71
N LEU A 26 0.18 -17.34 19.46
CA LEU A 26 0.86 -17.65 20.72
C LEU A 26 -0.08 -17.89 21.90
N SER A 27 -1.36 -17.54 21.77
CA SER A 27 -2.38 -17.83 22.78
C SER A 27 -3.02 -19.21 22.60
N ARG A 28 -2.73 -19.92 21.50
CA ARG A 28 -3.20 -21.28 21.28
C ARG A 28 -2.41 -22.26 22.17
N PRO A 29 -2.99 -23.42 22.51
CA PRO A 29 -2.25 -24.49 23.16
C PRO A 29 -1.04 -24.89 22.32
N ASP A 30 0.11 -24.98 22.96
CA ASP A 30 1.39 -25.29 22.34
C ASP A 30 2.05 -26.41 23.15
N ALA A 31 2.16 -27.59 22.53
CA ALA A 31 2.67 -28.78 23.19
C ALA A 31 4.16 -28.68 23.55
N GLU A 32 4.93 -27.89 22.82
CA GLU A 32 6.34 -27.64 23.15
C GLU A 32 6.42 -26.75 24.37
N TYR A 33 5.66 -25.66 24.41
CA TYR A 33 5.62 -24.79 25.58
C TYR A 33 5.11 -25.53 26.82
N ASP A 34 4.03 -26.32 26.70
CA ASP A 34 3.49 -27.11 27.81
C ASP A 34 4.48 -28.14 28.37
N ALA A 35 5.37 -28.68 27.53
CA ALA A 35 6.40 -29.62 27.96
C ALA A 35 7.54 -28.95 28.76
N PHE A 36 7.80 -27.66 28.51
CA PHE A 36 8.91 -26.92 29.14
C PHE A 36 8.48 -25.90 30.20
N ARG A 37 7.20 -25.53 30.28
CA ARG A 37 6.71 -24.53 31.25
C ARG A 37 6.87 -25.03 32.68
N LYS A 38 7.31 -24.14 33.56
CA LYS A 38 7.39 -24.38 35.00
C LYS A 38 6.03 -24.16 35.65
N ALA A 39 5.88 -24.62 36.89
CA ALA A 39 4.63 -24.45 37.65
C ALA A 39 4.24 -22.97 37.87
N GLU A 40 5.23 -22.06 37.90
CA GLU A 40 5.03 -20.62 38.07
C GLU A 40 4.87 -19.85 36.74
N ASP A 41 5.10 -20.54 35.62
CA ASP A 41 5.02 -19.92 34.30
C ASP A 41 3.54 -19.77 33.86
N PRO A 42 3.23 -18.76 33.02
CA PRO A 42 1.87 -18.53 32.55
C PRO A 42 1.30 -19.69 31.74
N SER A 43 -0.03 -19.69 31.55
CA SER A 43 -0.72 -20.76 30.83
C SER A 43 -0.53 -20.73 29.32
N THR A 44 -0.04 -19.62 28.76
CA THR A 44 0.19 -19.49 27.32
C THR A 44 1.57 -18.92 27.03
N LEU A 45 2.13 -19.32 25.89
CA LEU A 45 3.39 -18.78 25.39
C LEU A 45 3.31 -17.26 25.21
N TYR A 46 2.16 -16.72 24.80
CA TYR A 46 1.95 -15.27 24.71
C TYR A 46 2.19 -14.55 26.04
N GLN A 47 1.59 -15.03 27.14
CA GLN A 47 1.74 -14.40 28.46
C GLN A 47 3.18 -14.53 28.98
N TYR A 48 3.82 -15.67 28.70
CA TYR A 48 5.24 -15.86 29.01
C TYR A 48 6.11 -14.83 28.27
N MET A 49 5.94 -14.70 26.96
CA MET A 49 6.66 -13.72 26.16
C MET A 49 6.36 -12.29 26.59
N GLN A 50 5.12 -11.97 26.99
CA GLN A 50 4.78 -10.64 27.49
C GLN A 50 5.52 -10.29 28.79
N ARG A 51 5.74 -11.28 29.67
CA ARG A 51 6.43 -11.08 30.96
C ARG A 51 7.95 -11.06 30.81
N HIS A 52 8.50 -11.95 30.00
CA HIS A 52 9.94 -12.17 29.92
C HIS A 52 10.60 -11.46 28.74
N GLU A 53 9.90 -11.36 27.60
CA GLU A 53 10.46 -10.88 26.33
C GLU A 53 9.52 -9.90 25.59
N PRO A 54 9.01 -8.83 26.25
CA PRO A 54 8.01 -7.94 25.64
C PRO A 54 8.50 -7.26 24.37
N HIS A 55 9.81 -7.00 24.30
CA HIS A 55 10.44 -6.36 23.14
C HIS A 55 10.35 -7.22 21.86
N ILE A 56 10.27 -8.55 21.97
CA ILE A 56 10.07 -9.41 20.80
C ILE A 56 8.68 -9.20 20.23
N LEU A 57 7.66 -9.15 21.10
CA LEU A 57 6.27 -8.89 20.71
C LEU A 57 6.14 -7.49 20.07
N ASP A 58 6.74 -6.47 20.68
CA ASP A 58 6.69 -5.09 20.20
C ASP A 58 7.36 -4.90 18.83
N ASN A 59 8.39 -5.69 18.53
CA ASN A 59 9.18 -5.53 17.31
C ASN A 59 8.91 -6.60 16.25
N PHE A 60 8.03 -7.57 16.49
CA PHE A 60 7.74 -8.66 15.56
C PHE A 60 7.28 -8.15 14.18
N HIS A 61 6.48 -7.09 14.15
CA HIS A 61 6.05 -6.49 12.88
C HIS A 61 7.22 -5.96 12.03
N LYS A 62 8.37 -5.62 12.65
CA LYS A 62 9.57 -5.16 11.94
C LYS A 62 10.31 -6.31 11.27
N THR A 63 10.21 -7.53 11.79
CA THR A 63 10.87 -8.71 11.20
C THR A 63 10.15 -9.22 9.97
N ILE A 64 8.81 -9.10 9.92
CA ILE A 64 8.01 -9.52 8.76
C ILE A 64 8.04 -8.51 7.61
N LEU A 65 8.28 -7.22 7.92
CA LEU A 65 8.14 -6.13 6.97
C LEU A 65 9.07 -6.27 5.74
N PRO A 66 10.36 -6.65 5.87
CA PRO A 66 11.22 -6.90 4.71
C PRO A 66 10.65 -7.95 3.76
N GLY A 67 10.12 -9.06 4.27
CA GLY A 67 9.52 -10.12 3.44
C GLY A 67 8.26 -9.66 2.71
N LEU A 68 7.45 -8.79 3.33
CA LEU A 68 6.29 -8.18 2.67
C LEU A 68 6.69 -7.15 1.59
N ILE A 69 7.78 -6.42 1.82
CA ILE A 69 8.33 -5.42 0.89
C ILE A 69 8.94 -6.12 -0.32
N ASP A 70 9.73 -7.18 -0.09
CA ASP A 70 10.49 -7.94 -1.07
C ASP A 70 9.75 -9.20 -1.54
N HIS A 71 8.43 -9.11 -1.64
CA HIS A 71 7.62 -10.22 -2.09
C HIS A 71 7.93 -10.53 -3.56
N GLU A 72 8.76 -11.55 -3.79
CA GLU A 72 9.27 -11.94 -5.12
C GLU A 72 8.15 -12.07 -6.16
N GLY A 73 7.05 -12.75 -5.83
CA GLY A 73 5.94 -12.92 -6.76
C GLY A 73 5.28 -11.61 -7.24
N ILE A 74 5.32 -10.55 -6.43
CA ILE A 74 4.78 -9.23 -6.82
C ILE A 74 5.86 -8.42 -7.55
N GLY A 75 7.09 -8.44 -7.05
CA GLY A 75 8.22 -7.77 -7.67
C GLY A 75 8.46 -8.27 -9.10
N SER A 76 8.62 -9.58 -9.26
CA SER A 76 8.78 -10.23 -10.56
C SER A 76 7.61 -9.98 -11.49
N HIS A 77 6.37 -9.92 -10.97
CA HIS A 77 5.21 -9.58 -11.81
C HIS A 77 5.32 -8.16 -12.37
N ILE A 78 5.59 -7.15 -11.54
CA ILE A 78 5.72 -5.75 -11.97
C ILE A 78 6.87 -5.57 -12.95
N ILE A 79 8.02 -6.22 -12.71
CA ILE A 79 9.20 -6.20 -13.58
C ILE A 79 8.87 -6.72 -14.98
N ASN A 80 7.99 -7.73 -15.09
CA ASN A 80 7.60 -8.32 -16.36
C ASN A 80 6.37 -7.64 -17.01
N MET A 81 5.85 -6.56 -16.44
CA MET A 81 4.83 -5.74 -17.11
C MET A 81 5.44 -4.92 -18.25
N ARG A 82 4.59 -4.45 -19.16
CA ARG A 82 4.98 -3.51 -20.22
C ARG A 82 5.06 -2.11 -19.65
N TRP A 83 6.23 -1.48 -19.73
CA TRP A 83 6.47 -0.18 -19.12
C TRP A 83 6.52 0.95 -20.15
N HIS A 84 5.91 2.07 -19.80
CA HIS A 84 5.98 3.31 -20.56
C HIS A 84 6.16 4.50 -19.62
N VAL A 85 6.74 5.58 -20.14
CA VAL A 85 6.69 6.89 -19.51
C VAL A 85 5.87 7.79 -20.41
N VAL A 86 4.75 8.28 -19.88
CA VAL A 86 3.86 9.21 -20.61
C VAL A 86 4.23 10.64 -20.23
N GLU A 87 4.62 11.43 -21.23
CA GLU A 87 4.93 12.85 -21.04
C GLU A 87 3.69 13.72 -21.28
N VAL A 88 3.22 14.39 -20.24
CA VAL A 88 2.00 15.20 -20.27
C VAL A 88 2.28 16.71 -20.38
N ILE A 89 3.38 17.09 -21.04
CA ILE A 89 3.86 18.49 -21.14
C ILE A 89 2.80 19.44 -21.74
N LYS A 90 1.90 18.92 -22.57
CA LYS A 90 0.82 19.68 -23.22
C LYS A 90 -0.39 19.95 -22.31
N ALA A 91 -0.47 19.35 -21.12
CA ALA A 91 -1.56 19.61 -20.20
C ALA A 91 -1.41 20.99 -19.55
N ARG A 92 -2.52 21.65 -19.25
CA ARG A 92 -2.53 22.96 -18.57
C ARG A 92 -2.07 22.83 -17.12
N HIS A 93 -2.37 21.70 -16.48
CA HIS A 93 -2.05 21.40 -15.10
C HIS A 93 -0.95 20.33 -15.02
N THR A 94 -0.18 20.36 -13.93
CA THR A 94 0.84 19.35 -13.66
C THR A 94 0.24 18.13 -12.96
N LEU A 95 0.97 17.02 -12.99
CA LEU A 95 0.69 15.86 -12.17
C LEU A 95 0.94 16.19 -10.69
N LEU A 96 0.01 15.77 -9.83
CA LEU A 96 0.14 15.75 -8.38
C LEU A 96 0.66 14.38 -7.94
N THR A 97 1.24 14.32 -6.74
CA THR A 97 1.58 13.06 -6.07
C THR A 97 1.13 13.11 -4.61
N CYS A 98 1.23 12.01 -3.88
CA CYS A 98 0.81 11.94 -2.47
C CYS A 98 1.61 10.89 -1.70
N ASP A 99 1.27 10.69 -0.43
CA ASP A 99 1.80 9.61 0.42
C ASP A 99 1.44 8.19 -0.06
N ARG A 100 0.51 8.07 -1.03
CA ARG A 100 0.14 6.81 -1.71
C ARG A 100 0.08 7.00 -3.23
N PRO A 101 1.22 7.28 -3.89
CA PRO A 101 1.25 7.72 -5.29
C PRO A 101 0.99 6.59 -6.29
N PHE A 102 0.90 5.36 -5.78
CA PHE A 102 0.64 4.15 -6.54
C PHE A 102 -0.86 3.98 -6.80
N LEU A 103 -1.21 3.92 -8.09
CA LEU A 103 -2.59 3.73 -8.56
C LEU A 103 -2.69 2.44 -9.37
N THR A 104 -3.76 1.68 -9.15
CA THR A 104 -4.09 0.48 -9.93
C THR A 104 -5.57 0.49 -10.28
N SER A 105 -5.90 0.25 -11.55
CA SER A 105 -7.30 0.17 -12.01
C SER A 105 -8.02 -1.12 -11.58
N SER A 106 -7.28 -2.22 -11.42
CA SER A 106 -7.79 -3.53 -10.98
C SER A 106 -6.68 -4.34 -10.28
N GLY A 107 -6.92 -5.63 -10.00
CA GLY A 107 -5.92 -6.49 -9.37
C GLY A 107 -4.67 -6.64 -10.23
N LEU A 108 -3.49 -6.70 -9.61
CA LEU A 108 -2.21 -6.62 -10.33
C LEU A 108 -2.03 -7.69 -11.44
N LYS A 109 -2.58 -8.89 -11.26
CA LYS A 109 -2.52 -9.99 -12.23
C LYS A 109 -3.63 -9.95 -13.31
N ASP A 110 -4.59 -9.03 -13.18
CA ASP A 110 -5.67 -8.88 -14.15
C ASP A 110 -5.14 -8.29 -15.47
N ALA A 111 -5.52 -8.86 -16.61
CA ALA A 111 -5.16 -8.33 -17.93
C ALA A 111 -5.59 -6.85 -18.12
N LYS A 112 -6.62 -6.38 -17.40
CA LYS A 112 -7.09 -4.99 -17.41
C LYS A 112 -6.33 -4.06 -16.46
N CYS A 113 -5.35 -4.58 -15.73
CA CYS A 113 -4.58 -3.80 -14.78
C CYS A 113 -3.76 -2.71 -15.49
N ILE A 114 -4.00 -1.48 -15.07
CA ILE A 114 -3.23 -0.30 -15.39
C ILE A 114 -2.64 0.19 -14.07
N LEU A 115 -1.32 0.11 -13.97
CA LEU A 115 -0.55 0.61 -12.84
C LEU A 115 0.07 1.94 -13.24
N THR A 116 -0.17 2.99 -12.46
CA THR A 116 0.41 4.31 -12.74
C THR A 116 1.02 4.94 -11.50
N VAL A 117 2.11 5.68 -11.72
CA VAL A 117 2.82 6.44 -10.68
C VAL A 117 3.28 7.77 -11.27
N PRO A 118 2.85 8.93 -10.72
CA PRO A 118 3.46 10.21 -11.06
C PRO A 118 4.92 10.23 -10.59
N ILE A 119 5.86 10.32 -11.53
CA ILE A 119 7.32 10.33 -11.25
C ILE A 119 7.94 11.72 -11.42
N SER A 120 7.22 12.65 -12.04
CA SER A 120 7.53 14.08 -12.06
C SER A 120 6.25 14.90 -12.29
N PRO A 121 6.29 16.24 -12.20
CA PRO A 121 5.13 17.09 -12.54
C PRO A 121 4.61 16.91 -13.98
N THR A 122 5.40 16.32 -14.88
CA THR A 122 5.06 16.14 -16.31
C THR A 122 5.26 14.72 -16.82
N LYS A 123 5.68 13.76 -15.98
CA LYS A 123 5.94 12.37 -16.36
C LYS A 123 5.16 11.39 -15.50
N LEU A 124 4.41 10.53 -16.17
CA LEU A 124 3.65 9.44 -15.57
C LEU A 124 4.30 8.11 -15.94
N PHE A 125 4.74 7.35 -14.94
CA PHE A 125 5.09 5.95 -15.15
C PHE A 125 3.81 5.13 -15.33
N LEU A 126 3.82 4.23 -16.31
CA LEU A 126 2.73 3.34 -16.66
C LEU A 126 3.26 1.91 -16.77
N ALA A 127 2.60 0.96 -16.13
CA ALA A 127 2.84 -0.46 -16.33
C ALA A 127 1.52 -1.20 -16.59
N THR A 128 1.49 -2.05 -17.62
CA THR A 128 0.31 -2.86 -17.96
C THR A 128 0.68 -4.31 -18.25
N ASN A 129 -0.26 -5.24 -18.04
CA ASN A 129 -0.05 -6.65 -18.38
C ASN A 129 -0.15 -6.90 -19.90
N VAL A 130 -0.91 -6.06 -20.61
CA VAL A 130 -1.13 -6.19 -22.06
C VAL A 130 -1.00 -4.83 -22.75
N GLU A 131 -0.54 -4.87 -24.01
CA GLU A 131 -0.31 -3.68 -24.84
C GLU A 131 -1.58 -2.85 -25.03
N GLN A 132 -2.71 -3.53 -25.21
CA GLN A 132 -4.00 -2.85 -25.43
C GLN A 132 -4.32 -1.86 -24.30
N GLN A 133 -3.99 -2.19 -23.05
CA GLN A 133 -4.21 -1.27 -21.92
C GLN A 133 -3.20 -0.12 -21.89
N ALA A 134 -1.99 -0.31 -22.41
CA ALA A 134 -1.06 0.80 -22.55
C ALA A 134 -1.59 1.80 -23.57
N GLN A 135 -2.09 1.31 -24.71
CA GLN A 135 -2.64 2.14 -25.78
C GLN A 135 -3.84 2.98 -25.34
N THR A 136 -4.71 2.49 -24.46
CA THR A 136 -5.83 3.29 -23.93
C THR A 136 -5.36 4.52 -23.15
N VAL A 137 -4.22 4.44 -22.47
CA VAL A 137 -3.61 5.55 -21.75
C VAL A 137 -2.82 6.46 -22.69
N LEU A 138 -2.03 5.88 -23.59
CA LEU A 138 -1.18 6.63 -24.54
C LEU A 138 -1.99 7.46 -25.54
N GLN A 139 -3.19 7.02 -25.89
CA GLN A 139 -4.09 7.75 -26.80
C GLN A 139 -4.98 8.77 -26.06
N MET A 140 -4.93 8.81 -24.73
CA MET A 140 -5.73 9.74 -23.94
C MET A 140 -5.21 11.17 -24.11
N GLN A 141 -6.13 12.13 -24.25
CA GLN A 141 -5.77 13.54 -24.24
C GLN A 141 -5.07 13.90 -22.92
N HIS A 142 -3.94 14.60 -22.98
CA HIS A 142 -3.09 14.84 -21.82
C HIS A 142 -3.83 15.56 -20.69
N GLU A 143 -4.71 16.50 -21.03
CA GLU A 143 -5.53 17.23 -20.06
C GLU A 143 -6.49 16.30 -19.30
N GLU A 144 -7.08 15.32 -19.98
CA GLU A 144 -7.95 14.33 -19.34
C GLU A 144 -7.14 13.35 -18.50
N LEU A 145 -5.98 12.90 -19.00
CA LEU A 145 -5.10 12.00 -18.27
C LEU A 145 -4.62 12.64 -16.96
N VAL A 146 -4.14 13.88 -17.00
CA VAL A 146 -3.72 14.62 -15.81
C VAL A 146 -4.86 14.79 -14.83
N ARG A 147 -6.05 15.21 -15.31
CA ARG A 147 -7.23 15.37 -14.46
C ARG A 147 -7.60 14.08 -13.74
N ARG A 148 -7.63 12.96 -14.47
CA ARG A 148 -7.97 11.64 -13.92
C ARG A 148 -6.94 11.19 -12.89
N VAL A 149 -5.65 11.23 -13.24
CA VAL A 149 -4.57 10.83 -12.33
C VAL A 149 -4.58 11.70 -11.08
N ASN A 150 -4.68 13.03 -11.21
CA ASN A 150 -4.70 13.93 -10.07
C ASN A 150 -5.90 13.68 -9.15
N ARG A 151 -7.08 13.42 -9.72
CA ARG A 151 -8.25 13.07 -8.92
C ARG A 151 -8.00 11.81 -8.10
N ASP A 152 -7.45 10.77 -8.73
CA ASP A 152 -7.21 9.48 -8.08
C ASP A 152 -6.10 9.58 -7.01
N VAL A 153 -5.03 10.35 -7.28
CA VAL A 153 -3.97 10.68 -6.31
C VAL A 153 -4.56 11.40 -5.09
N VAL A 154 -5.33 12.46 -5.31
CA VAL A 154 -5.89 13.29 -4.23
C VAL A 154 -6.91 12.50 -3.41
N ALA A 155 -7.76 11.70 -4.05
CA ALA A 155 -8.76 10.89 -3.36
C ALA A 155 -8.14 9.80 -2.46
N ARG A 156 -6.95 9.30 -2.84
CA ARG A 156 -6.24 8.25 -2.11
C ARG A 156 -5.26 8.76 -1.06
N ALA A 157 -4.93 10.05 -1.09
CA ALA A 157 -4.07 10.67 -0.10
C ALA A 157 -4.62 10.43 1.32
N VAL A 158 -3.72 10.17 2.28
CA VAL A 158 -4.09 10.03 3.69
C VAL A 158 -3.77 11.31 4.44
N ASP A 159 -2.57 11.85 4.24
CA ASP A 159 -2.08 13.00 4.98
C ASP A 159 -1.68 14.16 4.08
N ILE A 160 -0.92 13.88 3.01
CA ILE A 160 -0.31 14.92 2.18
C ILE A 160 -0.60 14.72 0.68
N VAL A 161 -0.79 15.84 0.00
CA VAL A 161 -0.77 15.97 -1.46
C VAL A 161 0.35 16.93 -1.83
N ILE A 162 1.15 16.57 -2.82
CA ILE A 162 2.32 17.33 -3.25
C ILE A 162 2.10 17.75 -4.71
N GLY A 163 2.27 19.04 -4.97
CA GLY A 163 2.25 19.64 -6.30
C GLY A 163 3.47 20.55 -6.51
N ASN A 164 3.64 21.04 -7.73
CA ASN A 164 4.75 21.94 -8.06
C ASN A 164 4.55 23.37 -7.52
N ASN A 165 3.29 23.79 -7.34
CA ASN A 165 2.88 25.08 -6.79
C ASN A 165 1.40 25.03 -6.35
N ASP A 166 0.87 26.17 -5.88
CA ASP A 166 -0.48 26.28 -5.33
C ASP A 166 -1.59 26.41 -6.39
N ALA A 167 -1.28 26.38 -7.70
CA ALA A 167 -2.26 26.58 -8.77
C ALA A 167 -3.40 25.55 -8.77
N GLN A 168 -3.17 24.39 -8.13
CA GLN A 168 -4.14 23.30 -8.01
C GLN A 168 -4.74 23.18 -6.60
N LEU A 169 -4.52 24.14 -5.70
CA LEU A 169 -4.97 24.06 -4.31
C LEU A 169 -6.49 23.85 -4.18
N ARG A 170 -7.29 24.64 -4.91
CA ARG A 170 -8.75 24.48 -4.95
C ARG A 170 -9.19 23.11 -5.48
N PHE A 171 -8.43 22.54 -6.42
CA PHE A 171 -8.70 21.19 -6.92
C PHE A 171 -8.46 20.15 -5.81
N VAL A 172 -7.37 20.31 -5.05
CA VAL A 172 -7.06 19.45 -3.90
C VAL A 172 -8.14 19.56 -2.83
N GLU A 173 -8.51 20.77 -2.41
CA GLU A 173 -9.55 20.99 -1.39
C GLU A 173 -10.89 20.33 -1.73
N ASN A 174 -11.27 20.34 -3.00
CA ASN A 174 -12.53 19.76 -3.46
C ASN A 174 -12.53 18.23 -3.50
N HIS A 175 -11.38 17.59 -3.71
CA HIS A 175 -11.28 16.14 -3.93
C HIS A 175 -10.59 15.38 -2.80
N LEU A 176 -9.87 16.09 -1.91
CA LEU A 176 -9.19 15.47 -0.79
C LEU A 176 -10.24 14.90 0.16
N ARG A 177 -10.01 13.66 0.60
CA ARG A 177 -10.94 12.96 1.47
C ARG A 177 -11.17 13.76 2.76
N LYS A 178 -12.43 13.92 3.16
CA LYS A 178 -12.77 14.51 4.46
C LYS A 178 -12.30 13.58 5.58
N LYS A 179 -11.69 14.14 6.63
CA LYS A 179 -11.08 13.43 7.78
C LYS A 179 -11.98 12.36 8.44
N LYS A 180 -13.31 12.45 8.29
CA LYS A 180 -14.28 11.49 8.85
C LYS A 180 -14.40 10.17 8.08
N GLN A 181 -13.86 10.08 6.87
CA GLN A 181 -13.91 8.84 6.08
C GLN A 181 -12.62 8.04 6.30
N PRO A 182 -12.70 6.74 6.62
CA PRO A 182 -11.52 5.90 6.71
C PRO A 182 -10.79 5.89 5.36
N PRO A 183 -9.45 5.88 5.34
CA PRO A 183 -8.73 5.72 4.10
C PRO A 183 -9.11 4.41 3.42
N ALA A 184 -9.03 4.40 2.10
CA ALA A 184 -9.13 3.15 1.35
C ALA A 184 -8.14 2.15 1.97
N PRO A 185 -8.58 0.91 2.23
CA PRO A 185 -7.74 -0.07 2.90
C PRO A 185 -6.41 -0.22 2.16
N GLY A 186 -5.31 -0.29 2.91
CA GLY A 186 -4.03 -0.66 2.34
C GLY A 186 -4.07 -2.07 1.73
N PRO A 187 -3.01 -2.49 1.01
CA PRO A 187 -2.96 -3.79 0.37
C PRO A 187 -2.91 -4.99 1.34
N VAL A 188 -3.04 -4.73 2.64
CA VAL A 188 -2.99 -5.70 3.71
C VAL A 188 -4.05 -5.27 4.73
N GLY A 189 -5.29 -5.74 4.57
CA GLY A 189 -6.41 -5.36 5.44
C GLY A 189 -7.72 -6.09 5.11
N LYS A 190 -8.61 -6.20 6.11
CA LYS A 190 -9.95 -6.82 5.97
C LYS A 190 -10.71 -6.20 4.79
N GLY A 191 -11.24 -7.04 3.90
CA GLY A 191 -11.94 -6.63 2.68
C GLY A 191 -11.12 -6.75 1.38
N GLN A 192 -9.90 -7.28 1.44
CA GLN A 192 -9.12 -7.65 0.25
C GLN A 192 -9.19 -9.16 -0.03
N PRO A 193 -9.15 -9.60 -1.32
CA PRO A 193 -9.32 -11.00 -1.69
C PRO A 193 -8.26 -11.96 -1.12
N ASN A 194 -7.15 -11.43 -0.61
CA ASN A 194 -6.03 -12.22 -0.08
C ASN A 194 -5.84 -12.08 1.44
N CYS A 195 -6.75 -11.41 2.16
CA CYS A 195 -6.70 -11.38 3.62
C CYS A 195 -7.56 -12.52 4.17
N PRO A 196 -7.01 -13.43 5.00
CA PRO A 196 -7.83 -14.40 5.72
C PRO A 196 -8.79 -13.65 6.66
N GLU A 197 -10.00 -14.21 6.82
CA GLU A 197 -11.12 -13.63 7.61
C GLU A 197 -10.77 -13.39 9.10
#